data_AF-A0A938AX48-F1
#
_entry.id   AF-A0A938AX48-F1
#
_cell.length_a   1.000
_cell.length_b   1.000
_cell.length_c   1.000
_cell.angle_alpha   90.00
_cell.angle_beta   90.00
_cell.angle_gamma   90.00
#
_symmetry.space_group_name_H-M   'P 1'
#
loop_
_entity.id
_entity.type
_entity.pdbx_description
1 polymer ?
#
loop_
_entity_poly.entity_id
_entity_poly.type
_entity_poly.pdbx_seq_one_letter_code
_entity_poly.pdbx_strand_id
1 'polypeptide(L)'
;MLNQLKEVALEVIVAILPISLAVIILQLTVTDISTSHFFQFIIGFGMCTLGMILFLVGVKMGLLPMGEAIGSELPKRGSLLLLIATAFLIGFAVTVAEPDVIVLTGQIDEVSKGSISENILINVIAIGIGFFVAVAMLRIAFGFPIKYLFAAGYAIVLILS
;
A
#
# COMPACT_ATOMS: atom_id res chain seq x y z
N MET A 1 3.96 23.69 9.73
CA MET A 1 2.55 23.42 9.40
C MET A 1 2.19 23.86 7.99
N LEU A 2 2.26 25.16 7.63
CA LEU A 2 1.86 25.60 6.28
C LEU A 2 2.65 24.93 5.13
N ASN A 3 3.96 24.74 5.31
CA ASN A 3 4.79 24.10 4.28
C ASN A 3 4.43 22.63 4.08
N GLN A 4 4.19 21.87 5.16
CA GLN A 4 3.77 20.47 5.05
C GLN A 4 2.36 20.33 4.45
N LEU A 5 1.45 21.26 4.75
CA LEU A 5 0.14 21.27 4.12
C LEU A 5 0.25 21.51 2.61
N LYS A 6 1.12 22.43 2.17
CA LYS A 6 1.39 22.65 0.74
C LYS A 6 2.02 21.43 0.07
N GLU A 7 2.96 20.78 0.75
CA GLU A 7 3.65 19.59 0.24
C GLU A 7 2.69 18.42 0.07
N VAL A 8 1.90 18.09 1.09
CA VAL A 8 0.87 17.03 1.00
C VAL A 8 -0.20 17.38 -0.02
N ALA A 9 -0.62 18.64 -0.11
CA ALA A 9 -1.58 19.07 -1.13
C ALA A 9 -1.03 18.85 -2.54
N LEU A 10 0.24 19.18 -2.79
CA LEU A 10 0.88 18.92 -4.07
C LEU A 10 1.02 17.42 -4.36
N GLU A 11 1.44 16.61 -3.39
CA GLU A 11 1.52 15.15 -3.55
C GLU A 11 0.16 14.57 -3.99
N VAL A 12 -0.91 14.94 -3.29
CA VAL A 12 -2.26 14.45 -3.59
C VAL A 12 -2.73 14.94 -4.95
N ILE A 13 -2.58 16.22 -5.26
CA ILE A 13 -3.01 16.76 -6.55
C ILE A 13 -2.26 16.07 -7.70
N VAL A 14 -0.94 15.92 -7.59
CA VAL A 14 -0.11 15.27 -8.62
C VAL A 14 -0.49 13.80 -8.78
N ALA A 15 -0.84 13.10 -7.70
CA ALA A 15 -1.26 11.71 -7.75
C ALA A 15 -2.65 11.51 -8.41
N ILE A 16 -3.62 12.38 -8.10
CA ILE A 16 -5.01 12.20 -8.57
C ILE A 16 -5.24 12.85 -9.95
N LEU A 17 -4.50 13.91 -10.30
CA LEU A 17 -4.62 14.61 -11.59
C LEU A 17 -4.54 13.69 -12.83
N PRO A 18 -3.59 12.75 -12.98
CA PRO A 18 -3.54 11.89 -14.16
C PRO A 18 -4.76 10.96 -14.25
N ILE A 19 -5.27 10.49 -13.10
CA ILE A 19 -6.45 9.63 -13.05
C ILE A 19 -7.69 10.41 -13.47
N SER A 20 -7.88 11.63 -12.94
CA SER A 20 -9.03 12.45 -13.31
C SER A 20 -8.99 12.92 -14.77
N LEU A 21 -7.80 13.27 -15.28
CA LEU A 21 -7.63 13.57 -16.70
C LEU A 21 -8.00 12.37 -17.59
N ALA A 22 -7.56 11.16 -17.23
CA ALA A 22 -7.91 9.95 -17.96
C ALA A 22 -9.43 9.74 -17.99
N VAL A 23 -10.11 9.89 -16.84
CA VAL A 23 -11.57 9.77 -16.76
C VAL A 23 -12.27 10.82 -17.61
N ILE A 24 -11.83 12.10 -17.56
CA ILE A 24 -12.41 13.17 -18.37
C ILE A 24 -12.23 12.88 -19.87
N ILE A 25 -11.05 12.44 -20.30
CA ILE A 25 -10.79 12.09 -21.70
C ILE A 25 -11.69 10.93 -22.15
N LEU A 26 -11.78 9.86 -21.36
CA LEU A 26 -12.63 8.72 -21.69
C LEU A 26 -14.12 9.12 -21.74
N GLN A 27 -14.56 9.98 -20.83
CA GLN A 27 -15.93 10.47 -20.82
C GLN A 27 -16.25 11.39 -22.02
N LEU A 28 -15.28 12.14 -22.55
CA LEU A 28 -15.49 12.98 -23.73
C LEU A 28 -15.39 12.21 -25.06
N THR A 29 -14.74 11.04 -25.07
CA THR A 29 -14.39 10.32 -26.32
C THR A 29 -15.08 8.97 -26.49
N VAL A 30 -15.29 8.22 -25.40
CA VAL A 30 -15.74 6.81 -25.43
C VAL A 30 -17.10 6.63 -24.78
N THR A 31 -17.41 7.35 -23.70
CA THR A 31 -18.58 7.07 -22.86
C THR A 31 -19.63 8.18 -22.93
N ASP A 32 -20.83 7.88 -23.43
CA ASP A 32 -21.98 8.79 -23.45
C ASP A 32 -22.63 8.92 -22.05
N ILE A 33 -21.94 9.60 -21.13
CA ILE A 33 -22.43 9.84 -19.78
C ILE A 33 -23.28 11.12 -19.76
N SER A 34 -24.44 11.08 -19.09
CA SER A 34 -25.29 12.26 -18.93
C SER A 34 -24.52 13.42 -18.28
N THR A 35 -24.82 14.66 -18.70
CA THR A 35 -24.19 15.86 -18.15
C THR A 35 -24.33 15.94 -16.63
N SER A 36 -25.42 15.39 -16.06
CA SER A 36 -25.62 15.33 -14.61
C SER A 36 -24.55 14.49 -13.90
N HIS A 37 -24.24 13.30 -14.41
CA HIS A 37 -23.21 12.42 -13.84
C HIS A 37 -21.79 13.00 -14.00
N PHE A 38 -21.53 13.75 -15.07
CA PHE A 38 -20.27 14.50 -15.21
C PHE A 38 -20.07 15.50 -14.07
N PHE A 39 -21.08 16.31 -13.77
CA PHE A 39 -20.99 17.27 -12.66
C PHE A 39 -20.88 16.58 -11.30
N GLN A 40 -21.57 15.45 -11.10
CA GLN A 40 -21.39 14.64 -9.89
C GLN A 40 -19.96 14.13 -9.74
N PHE A 41 -19.33 13.67 -10.83
CA PHE A 41 -17.93 13.25 -10.83
C PHE A 41 -17.00 14.40 -10.43
N ILE A 42 -17.15 15.59 -11.03
CA ILE A 42 -16.29 16.75 -10.72
C ILE A 42 -16.41 17.17 -9.25
N ILE A 43 -17.64 17.22 -8.71
CA ILE A 43 -17.88 17.56 -7.31
C ILE A 43 -17.29 16.48 -6.40
N GLY A 44 -17.57 15.21 -6.67
CA GLY A 44 -17.06 14.08 -5.89
C GLY A 44 -15.54 14.01 -5.90
N PHE A 45 -14.92 14.25 -7.05
CA PHE A 45 -13.48 14.37 -7.21
C PHE A 45 -12.90 15.50 -6.33
N GLY A 46 -13.52 16.68 -6.33
CA GLY A 46 -13.10 17.80 -5.50
C GLY A 46 -13.21 17.49 -4.00
N MET A 47 -14.31 16.88 -3.58
CA MET A 47 -14.52 16.45 -2.19
C MET A 47 -13.52 15.38 -1.76
N CYS A 48 -13.26 14.38 -2.61
CA CYS A 48 -12.32 13.31 -2.33
C CYS A 48 -10.88 13.84 -2.24
N THR A 49 -10.49 14.74 -3.14
CA THR A 49 -9.18 15.40 -3.12
C THR A 49 -8.98 16.18 -1.82
N LEU A 50 -9.96 17.00 -1.42
CA LEU A 50 -9.89 17.73 -0.15
C LEU A 50 -9.84 16.79 1.05
N GLY A 51 -10.66 15.74 1.06
CA GLY A 51 -10.67 14.73 2.11
C GLY A 51 -9.32 14.03 2.26
N MET A 52 -8.71 13.62 1.14
CA MET A 52 -7.39 12.99 1.11
C MET A 52 -6.29 13.93 1.62
N ILE A 53 -6.32 15.21 1.25
CA ILE A 53 -5.36 16.20 1.77
C ILE A 53 -5.48 16.32 3.29
N LEU A 54 -6.70 16.52 3.81
CA LEU A 54 -6.92 16.65 5.26
C LEU A 54 -6.52 15.37 6.01
N PHE A 55 -6.87 14.21 5.47
CA PHE A 55 -6.52 12.91 6.03
C PHE A 55 -5.00 12.70 6.09
N LEU A 56 -4.29 12.87 4.97
CA LEU A 56 -2.84 12.66 4.92
C LEU A 56 -2.07 13.67 5.76
N VAL A 57 -2.53 14.93 5.85
CA VAL A 57 -1.94 15.90 6.79
C VAL A 57 -2.08 15.40 8.23
N GLY A 58 -3.27 14.89 8.61
CA GLY A 58 -3.49 14.31 9.94
C GLY A 58 -2.60 13.10 10.21
N VAL A 59 -2.45 12.20 9.23
CA VAL A 59 -1.57 11.02 9.31
C VAL A 59 -0.11 11.44 9.47
N LYS A 60 0.42 12.32 8.61
CA LYS A 60 1.83 12.74 8.62
C LYS A 60 2.21 13.54 9.87
N MET A 61 1.28 14.33 10.41
CA MET A 61 1.56 15.17 11.60
C MET A 61 1.34 14.42 12.93
N GLY A 62 0.45 13.41 12.95
CA GLY A 62 0.05 12.72 14.18
C GLY A 62 0.49 11.26 14.22
N LEU A 63 -0.08 10.45 13.33
CA LEU A 63 0.09 9.00 13.38
C LEU A 63 1.50 8.55 13.00
N LEU A 64 2.10 9.15 11.96
CA LEU A 64 3.41 8.73 11.48
C LEU A 64 4.54 9.02 12.50
N PRO A 65 4.65 10.23 13.09
CA PRO A 65 5.67 10.49 14.12
C PRO A 65 5.48 9.62 15.36
N MET A 66 4.23 9.30 15.72
CA MET A 66 3.94 8.38 16.83
C MET A 66 4.41 6.96 16.50
N GLY A 67 4.16 6.48 15.29
CA GLY A 67 4.63 5.18 14.81
C GLY A 67 6.16 5.10 14.79
N GLU A 68 6.84 6.13 14.31
CA GLU A 68 8.30 6.22 14.30
C GLU A 68 8.89 6.24 15.71
N ALA A 69 8.29 7.01 16.63
CA ALA A 69 8.73 7.07 18.02
C ALA A 69 8.66 5.68 18.68
N ILE A 70 7.52 4.99 18.55
CA ILE A 70 7.33 3.63 19.08
C ILE A 70 8.29 2.65 18.39
N GLY A 71 8.41 2.73 17.06
CA GLY A 71 9.28 1.87 16.26
C GLY A 71 10.76 2.02 16.61
N SER A 72 11.22 3.24 16.90
CA SER A 72 12.62 3.52 17.24
C SER A 72 13.07 2.92 18.57
N GLU A 73 12.13 2.59 19.46
CA GLU A 73 12.41 1.93 20.75
C GLU A 73 12.51 0.40 20.62
N LEU A 74 11.95 -0.19 19.55
CA LEU A 74 11.96 -1.65 19.36
C LEU A 74 13.39 -2.23 19.26
N PRO A 75 14.32 -1.67 18.47
CA PRO A 75 15.70 -2.18 18.42
C PRO A 75 16.47 -1.95 19.72
N LYS A 76 16.17 -0.86 20.45
CA LYS A 76 16.88 -0.49 21.69
C LYS A 76 16.65 -1.48 22.83
N ARG A 77 15.50 -2.18 22.83
CA ARG A 77 15.21 -3.25 23.80
C ARG A 77 16.09 -4.49 23.63
N GLY A 78 16.85 -4.60 22.54
CA GLY A 78 17.79 -5.70 22.30
C GLY A 78 17.16 -7.06 21.97
N SER A 79 15.83 -7.17 21.93
CA SER A 79 15.15 -8.41 21.57
C SER A 79 14.91 -8.49 20.06
N LEU A 80 15.76 -9.27 19.39
CA LEU A 80 15.64 -9.56 17.95
C LEU A 80 14.29 -10.21 17.60
N LEU A 81 13.80 -11.10 18.47
CA LEU A 81 12.52 -11.79 18.27
C LEU A 81 11.35 -10.81 18.28
N LEU A 82 11.38 -9.82 19.19
CA LEU A 82 10.34 -8.79 19.26
C LEU A 82 10.35 -7.91 18.00
N LEU A 83 11.53 -7.51 17.53
CA LEU A 83 11.68 -6.74 16.29
C LEU A 83 11.08 -7.50 15.09
N ILE A 84 11.44 -8.77 14.93
CA ILE A 84 11.00 -9.62 13.81
C ILE A 84 9.50 -9.90 13.91
N ALA A 85 8.99 -10.25 15.09
CA ALA A 85 7.57 -10.53 15.29
C ALA A 85 6.70 -9.30 15.00
N THR A 86 7.10 -8.11 15.49
CA THR A 86 6.38 -6.87 15.20
C THR A 86 6.43 -6.54 13.71
N ALA A 87 7.60 -6.68 13.06
CA ALA A 87 7.73 -6.44 11.63
C ALA A 87 6.83 -7.37 10.79
N PHE A 88 6.80 -8.66 11.14
CA PHE A 88 5.93 -9.64 10.52
C PHE A 88 4.45 -9.28 10.71
N LEU A 89 4.03 -8.99 11.94
CA LEU A 89 2.63 -8.70 12.26
C LEU A 89 2.14 -7.42 11.60
N ILE A 90 2.95 -6.36 11.58
CA ILE A 90 2.61 -5.12 10.89
C ILE A 90 2.53 -5.35 9.39
N GLY A 91 3.52 -6.03 8.79
CA GLY A 91 3.51 -6.36 7.36
C GLY A 91 2.28 -7.18 6.97
N PHE A 92 1.98 -8.23 7.74
CA PHE A 92 0.80 -9.07 7.57
C PHE A 92 -0.50 -8.24 7.68
N ALA A 93 -0.65 -7.45 8.74
CA ALA A 93 -1.86 -6.68 8.99
C ALA A 93 -2.12 -5.62 7.92
N VAL A 94 -1.06 -4.95 7.43
CA VAL A 94 -1.17 -3.96 6.34
C VAL A 94 -1.65 -4.64 5.07
N THR A 95 -1.08 -5.78 4.70
CA THR A 95 -1.49 -6.51 3.49
C THR A 95 -2.92 -7.05 3.57
N VAL A 96 -3.35 -7.59 4.72
CA VAL A 96 -4.74 -8.06 4.89
C VAL A 96 -5.73 -6.91 4.78
N ALA A 97 -5.35 -5.72 5.26
CA ALA A 97 -6.19 -4.53 5.21
C ALA A 97 -6.13 -3.80 3.84
N GLU A 98 -5.25 -4.22 2.93
CA GLU A 98 -5.00 -3.53 1.67
C GLU A 98 -6.15 -3.80 0.68
N PRO A 99 -6.95 -2.79 0.30
CA PRO A 99 -8.13 -2.98 -0.53
C PRO A 99 -7.77 -3.51 -1.93
N ASP A 100 -6.61 -3.12 -2.45
CA ASP A 100 -6.15 -3.55 -3.77
C ASP A 100 -5.89 -5.06 -3.81
N VAL A 101 -5.36 -5.64 -2.72
CA VAL A 101 -5.17 -7.08 -2.58
C VAL A 101 -6.52 -7.79 -2.57
N ILE A 102 -7.47 -7.29 -1.78
CA ILE A 102 -8.83 -7.87 -1.68
C ILE A 102 -9.49 -7.88 -3.06
N VAL A 103 -9.50 -6.75 -3.77
CA VAL A 103 -10.09 -6.62 -5.11
C VAL A 103 -9.41 -7.57 -6.11
N LEU A 104 -8.08 -7.65 -6.12
CA LEU A 104 -7.34 -8.54 -7.02
C LEU A 104 -7.67 -10.02 -6.73
N THR A 105 -7.72 -10.41 -5.45
CA THR A 105 -8.03 -11.78 -5.08
C THR A 105 -9.46 -12.17 -5.43
N GLY A 106 -10.42 -11.25 -5.31
CA GLY A 106 -11.80 -11.46 -5.76
C GLY A 106 -11.90 -11.66 -7.27
N GLN A 107 -11.15 -10.87 -8.05
CA GLN A 107 -11.08 -11.05 -9.52
C GLN A 107 -10.51 -12.43 -9.90
N ILE A 108 -9.51 -12.91 -9.16
CA ILE A 108 -8.93 -14.24 -9.39
C ILE A 108 -9.92 -15.35 -9.03
N ASP A 109 -10.68 -15.19 -7.93
CA ASP A 109 -11.71 -16.14 -7.53
C ASP A 109 -12.79 -16.28 -8.63
N GLU A 110 -13.30 -15.15 -9.13
CA GLU A 110 -14.28 -15.09 -10.23
C GLU A 110 -13.78 -15.78 -11.50
N VAL A 111 -12.54 -15.49 -11.93
CA VAL A 111 -11.96 -16.07 -13.15
C VAL A 111 -11.63 -17.56 -12.97
N SER A 112 -11.26 -17.98 -11.76
CA SER A 112 -10.94 -19.37 -11.43
C SER A 112 -12.18 -20.24 -11.15
N LYS A 113 -13.39 -19.65 -11.19
CA LYS A 113 -14.67 -20.31 -10.86
C LYS A 113 -14.66 -20.97 -9.48
N GLY A 114 -14.05 -20.34 -8.47
CA GLY A 114 -13.99 -20.88 -7.11
C GLY A 114 -12.91 -21.92 -6.87
N SER A 115 -12.01 -22.19 -7.84
CA SER A 115 -10.89 -23.11 -7.62
C SER A 115 -9.83 -22.52 -6.68
N ILE A 116 -9.70 -21.18 -6.62
CA ILE A 116 -8.79 -20.47 -5.73
C ILE A 116 -9.63 -19.49 -4.91
N SER A 117 -9.85 -19.81 -3.64
CA SER A 117 -10.63 -18.94 -2.75
C SER A 117 -9.89 -17.64 -2.44
N GLU A 118 -10.64 -16.53 -2.50
CA GLU A 118 -10.21 -15.19 -2.11
C GLU A 118 -9.46 -15.18 -0.75
N ASN A 119 -10.07 -15.74 0.29
CA ASN A 119 -9.51 -15.76 1.66
C ASN A 119 -8.18 -16.52 1.76
N ILE A 120 -8.03 -17.61 1.00
CA ILE A 120 -6.78 -18.39 0.99
C ILE A 120 -5.69 -17.53 0.35
N LEU A 121 -6.01 -16.88 -0.76
CA LEU A 121 -5.05 -16.08 -1.51
C LEU A 121 -4.60 -14.84 -0.71
N ILE A 122 -5.53 -14.14 -0.05
CA ILE A 122 -5.20 -13.02 0.85
C ILE A 122 -4.22 -13.47 1.94
N ASN A 123 -4.51 -14.59 2.61
CA ASN A 123 -3.66 -15.09 3.69
C ASN A 123 -2.27 -15.51 3.18
N VAL A 124 -2.18 -16.16 2.02
CA VAL A 124 -0.88 -16.56 1.43
C VAL A 124 -0.04 -15.32 1.08
N ILE A 125 -0.65 -14.31 0.45
CA ILE A 125 0.02 -13.05 0.11
C ILE A 125 0.49 -12.35 1.39
N ALA A 126 -0.38 -12.22 2.40
CA ALA A 126 -0.06 -11.56 3.66
C ALA A 126 1.05 -12.26 4.44
N ILE A 127 1.06 -13.60 4.49
CA ILE A 127 2.15 -14.37 5.10
C ILE A 127 3.46 -14.16 4.33
N GLY A 128 3.40 -14.19 2.99
CA GLY A 128 4.57 -13.96 2.15
C GLY A 128 5.18 -12.58 2.35
N ILE A 129 4.36 -11.52 2.30
CA ILE A 129 4.81 -10.14 2.52
C ILE A 129 5.31 -9.96 3.95
N GLY A 130 4.58 -10.42 4.96
CA GLY A 130 5.01 -10.37 6.36
C GLY A 130 6.37 -11.05 6.57
N PHE A 131 6.59 -12.22 5.95
CA PHE A 131 7.87 -12.92 5.99
C PHE A 131 8.99 -12.08 5.36
N PHE A 132 8.79 -11.50 4.17
CA PHE A 132 9.81 -10.68 3.53
C PHE A 132 10.10 -9.37 4.27
N VAL A 133 9.09 -8.76 4.90
CA VAL A 133 9.27 -7.59 5.78
C VAL A 133 10.11 -7.96 7.00
N ALA A 134 9.86 -9.12 7.60
CA ALA A 134 10.66 -9.63 8.72
C ALA A 134 12.12 -9.91 8.32
N VAL A 135 12.35 -10.51 7.15
CA VAL A 135 13.70 -10.72 6.59
C VAL A 135 14.37 -9.38 6.26
N ALA A 136 13.63 -8.40 5.76
CA ALA A 136 14.15 -7.05 5.51
C ALA A 136 14.59 -6.36 6.81
N MET A 137 13.85 -6.54 7.91
CA MET A 137 14.26 -6.03 9.22
C MET A 137 15.49 -6.76 9.76
N LEU A 138 15.57 -8.08 9.57
CA LEU A 138 16.76 -8.87 9.88
C LEU A 138 17.98 -8.32 9.12
N ARG A 139 17.80 -7.99 7.84
CA ARG A 139 18.83 -7.37 6.99
C ARG A 139 19.31 -6.05 7.52
N ILE A 140 18.40 -5.18 7.96
CA ILE A 140 18.77 -3.89 8.53
C ILE A 140 19.52 -4.08 9.85
N ALA A 141 19.10 -5.04 10.69
CA ALA A 141 19.74 -5.32 11.97
C ALA A 141 21.16 -5.90 11.85
N PHE A 142 21.40 -6.82 10.92
CA PHE A 142 22.71 -7.48 10.74
C PHE A 142 23.61 -6.80 9.71
N GLY A 143 23.09 -5.84 8.93
CA GLY A 143 23.87 -5.07 7.96
C GLY A 143 24.37 -5.86 6.74
N PHE A 144 23.79 -7.01 6.43
CA PHE A 144 24.20 -7.77 5.24
C PHE A 144 23.75 -7.08 3.95
N PRO A 145 24.57 -7.15 2.87
CA PRO A 145 24.26 -6.41 1.64
C PRO A 145 23.08 -7.04 0.91
N ILE A 146 22.20 -6.20 0.35
CA ILE A 146 20.95 -6.62 -0.30
C ILE A 146 21.15 -7.56 -1.50
N LYS A 147 22.35 -7.55 -2.10
CA LYS A 147 22.71 -8.45 -3.21
C LYS A 147 22.48 -9.92 -2.87
N TYR A 148 22.70 -10.34 -1.62
CA TYR A 148 22.49 -11.74 -1.22
C TYR A 148 21.00 -12.10 -1.16
N LEU A 149 20.15 -11.17 -0.73
CA LEU A 149 18.71 -11.37 -0.70
C LEU A 149 18.16 -11.53 -2.12
N PHE A 150 18.58 -10.66 -3.04
CA PHE A 150 18.21 -10.78 -4.45
C PHE A 150 18.78 -12.05 -5.09
N ALA A 151 20.05 -12.37 -4.85
CA ALA A 151 20.63 -13.60 -5.39
C ALA A 151 19.86 -14.84 -4.95
N ALA A 152 19.48 -14.93 -3.67
CA ALA A 152 18.65 -16.03 -3.15
C ALA A 152 17.26 -16.06 -3.79
N GLY A 153 16.58 -14.91 -3.86
CA GLY A 153 15.25 -14.82 -4.48
C GLY A 153 15.25 -15.21 -5.95
N TYR A 154 16.19 -14.67 -6.74
CA TYR A 154 16.32 -15.01 -8.15
C TYR A 154 16.73 -16.47 -8.37
N ALA A 155 17.60 -17.03 -7.51
CA ALA A 155 17.95 -18.44 -7.59
C ALA A 155 16.72 -19.34 -7.38
N ILE A 156 15.86 -19.01 -6.41
CA ILE A 156 14.61 -19.74 -6.17
C ILE A 156 13.70 -19.66 -7.41
N VAL A 157 13.54 -18.47 -7.98
CA VAL A 157 12.73 -18.28 -9.20
C VAL A 157 13.30 -19.09 -10.36
N LEU A 158 14.62 -19.11 -10.56
CA LEU A 158 15.26 -19.87 -11.64
C LEU A 158 15.14 -21.39 -11.46
N ILE A 159 15.04 -21.89 -10.24
CA ILE A 159 14.84 -23.32 -9.95
C ILE A 159 13.36 -23.72 -10.16
N LEU A 160 12.43 -22.80 -9.91
CA LEU A 160 10.99 -23.03 -10.06
C LEU A 160 10.46 -22.78 -11.48
N SER A 161 11.15 -21.93 -12.25
CA SER A 161 10.86 -21.62 -13.65
C SER A 161 11.29 -22.74 -14.60
#